data_AF-A0A1M3U093-F1
#
_entry.id   AF-A0A1M3U093-F1
#
_cell.length_a   1.000
_cell.length_b   1.000
_cell.length_c   1.000
_cell.angle_alpha   90.00
_cell.angle_beta   90.00
_cell.angle_gamma   90.00
#
_symmetry.space_group_name_H-M   'P 1'
#
loop_
_entity.id
_entity.type
_entity.pdbx_description
1 polymer ?
#
loop_
_entity_poly.entity_id
_entity_poly.type
_entity_poly.pdbx_seq_one_letter_code
_entity_poly.pdbx_strand_id
1 'polypeptide(L)'
;RNISHGRGGAGNIFSGHNESRTTPKDLVTPTIKQDIFTTGRGGSGNMMHNDPEHPELAREMQDVESPPLRMEEAPHFMGRGGAANAYIPSAEEEKRVREQEEEQLRRVRTQSKDRRKDAETASVAGEGT
;
A
#
# COMPACT_ATOMS: atom_id res chain seq x y z
N ARG A 1 -1.03 -30.87 -8.63
CA ARG A 1 -0.41 -29.64 -9.19
C ARG A 1 0.34 -29.00 -8.03
N ASN A 2 1.63 -28.69 -8.22
CA ASN A 2 2.44 -28.08 -7.18
C ASN A 2 2.23 -26.57 -7.22
N ILE A 3 2.04 -25.95 -6.05
CA ILE A 3 1.78 -24.51 -5.92
C ILE A 3 2.97 -23.91 -5.16
N SER A 4 3.56 -22.84 -5.69
CA SER A 4 4.66 -22.12 -5.03
C SER A 4 4.20 -20.78 -4.48
N HIS A 5 4.53 -20.49 -3.23
CA HIS A 5 4.23 -19.20 -2.58
C HIS A 5 5.55 -18.45 -2.25
N GLY A 6 5.60 -17.13 -2.44
CA GLY A 6 6.76 -16.31 -2.06
C GLY A 6 8.00 -16.44 -2.97
N ARG A 7 9.17 -16.01 -2.48
CA ARG A 7 10.45 -16.03 -3.25
C ARG A 7 11.01 -17.46 -3.29
N GLY A 8 11.43 -17.92 -4.47
CA GLY A 8 11.68 -19.34 -4.79
C GLY A 8 12.62 -20.11 -3.86
N GLY A 9 12.25 -21.37 -3.61
CA GLY A 9 12.99 -22.38 -2.84
C GLY A 9 12.11 -23.63 -2.67
N ALA A 10 12.70 -24.82 -2.55
CA ALA A 10 11.95 -26.09 -2.47
C ALA A 10 10.98 -26.17 -1.27
N GLY A 11 11.25 -25.41 -0.20
CA GLY A 11 10.38 -25.31 0.99
C GLY A 11 9.06 -24.56 0.76
N ASN A 12 8.91 -23.88 -0.38
CA ASN A 12 7.72 -23.10 -0.72
C ASN A 12 6.78 -23.82 -1.69
N ILE A 13 7.12 -25.06 -2.07
CA ILE A 13 6.37 -25.87 -3.04
C ILE A 13 5.55 -26.90 -2.27
N PHE A 14 4.23 -26.75 -2.31
CA PHE A 14 3.34 -27.65 -1.63
C PHE A 14 2.58 -28.54 -2.62
N SER A 15 2.46 -29.82 -2.27
CA SER A 15 1.64 -30.80 -2.98
C SER A 15 0.18 -30.63 -2.54
N GLY A 16 -0.63 -30.01 -3.41
CA GLY A 16 -1.96 -29.49 -3.11
C GLY A 16 -3.07 -30.51 -2.79
N HIS A 17 -2.77 -31.61 -2.08
CA HIS A 17 -3.75 -32.57 -1.58
C HIS A 17 -4.09 -32.38 -0.08
N ASN A 18 -3.23 -31.69 0.70
CA ASN A 18 -3.37 -31.57 2.16
C ASN A 18 -3.29 -30.12 2.68
N GLU A 19 -3.66 -29.13 1.86
CA GLU A 19 -3.70 -27.73 2.30
C GLU A 19 -5.14 -27.28 2.54
N SER A 20 -5.39 -26.70 3.71
CA SER A 20 -6.57 -25.90 3.96
C SER A 20 -6.61 -24.78 2.93
N ARG A 21 -7.48 -24.91 1.92
CA ARG A 21 -7.75 -23.83 0.97
C ARG A 21 -8.11 -22.59 1.78
N THR A 22 -7.44 -21.47 1.49
CA THR A 22 -7.75 -20.17 2.10
C THR A 22 -9.23 -19.93 1.96
N THR A 23 -9.92 -19.86 3.09
CA THR A 23 -11.34 -19.57 3.13
C THR A 23 -11.52 -18.05 3.09
N PRO A 24 -12.69 -17.54 2.65
CA PRO A 24 -12.96 -16.10 2.71
C PRO A 24 -12.77 -15.50 4.11
N LYS A 25 -12.94 -16.28 5.17
CA LYS A 25 -12.72 -15.84 6.56
C LYS A 25 -11.25 -15.51 6.85
N ASP A 26 -10.32 -16.16 6.17
CA ASP A 26 -8.88 -15.96 6.37
C ASP A 26 -8.38 -14.66 5.71
N LEU A 27 -9.19 -14.08 4.82
CA LEU A 27 -8.91 -12.81 4.14
C LEU A 27 -9.49 -11.59 4.87
N VAL A 28 -10.25 -11.82 5.95
CA VAL A 28 -10.82 -10.73 6.74
C VAL A 28 -9.71 -10.07 7.55
N THR A 29 -9.54 -8.76 7.37
CA THR A 29 -8.56 -8.00 8.13
C THR A 29 -8.93 -8.02 9.61
N PRO A 30 -8.02 -8.42 10.52
CA PRO A 30 -8.30 -8.44 11.94
C PRO A 30 -8.45 -7.02 12.49
N THR A 31 -9.37 -6.85 13.43
CA THR A 31 -9.65 -5.59 14.13
C THR A 31 -8.68 -5.34 15.28
N ILE A 32 -8.49 -4.06 15.63
CA ILE A 32 -7.65 -3.63 16.75
C ILE A 32 -8.43 -3.82 18.04
N LYS A 33 -7.84 -4.53 19.00
CA LYS A 33 -8.48 -4.87 20.29
C LYS A 33 -8.08 -3.98 21.46
N GLN A 34 -7.11 -3.09 21.25
CA GLN A 34 -6.57 -2.22 22.29
C GLN A 34 -7.42 -0.95 22.38
N ASP A 35 -7.62 -0.44 23.59
CA ASP A 35 -8.38 0.81 23.83
C ASP A 35 -7.67 2.04 23.25
N ILE A 36 -6.35 1.96 23.09
CA ILE A 36 -5.50 3.01 22.55
C ILE A 36 -4.62 2.42 21.45
N PHE A 37 -4.53 3.11 20.32
CA PHE A 37 -3.72 2.69 19.17
C PHE A 37 -2.95 3.88 18.58
N THR A 38 -1.90 3.61 17.80
CA THR A 38 -1.14 4.64 17.07
C THR A 38 -1.64 4.77 15.64
N THR A 39 -1.77 5.99 15.13
CA THR A 39 -2.19 6.28 13.75
C THR A 39 -1.02 6.44 12.77
N GLY A 40 0.19 6.04 13.16
CA GLY A 40 1.37 6.21 12.30
C GLY A 40 2.72 5.86 12.92
N ARG A 41 3.80 6.41 12.33
CA ARG A 41 5.19 6.14 12.72
C ARG A 41 5.68 7.12 13.80
N GLY A 42 5.74 6.63 15.04
CA GLY A 42 6.56 7.18 16.13
C GLY A 42 5.89 8.24 17.02
N GLY A 43 6.21 8.21 18.32
CA GLY A 43 5.85 9.22 19.32
C GLY A 43 4.50 8.99 20.03
N SER A 44 4.38 9.49 21.26
CA SER A 44 3.14 9.46 22.05
C SER A 44 2.04 10.39 21.50
N GLY A 45 2.41 11.36 20.65
CA GLY A 45 1.47 12.34 20.08
C GLY A 45 0.51 11.78 19.03
N ASN A 46 0.72 10.54 18.57
CA ASN A 46 -0.11 9.88 17.55
C ASN A 46 -1.03 8.80 18.15
N MET A 47 -1.21 8.78 19.48
CA MET A 47 -2.09 7.84 20.16
C MET A 47 -3.54 8.34 20.11
N MET A 48 -4.46 7.48 19.67
CA MET A 48 -5.90 7.72 19.63
C MET A 48 -6.65 6.62 20.38
N HIS A 49 -7.83 6.97 20.89
CA HIS A 49 -8.75 6.01 21.46
C HIS A 49 -9.46 5.22 20.37
N ASN A 50 -9.51 3.90 20.56
CA ASN A 50 -10.23 2.99 19.69
C ASN A 50 -11.72 3.05 20.01
N ASP A 51 -12.55 3.16 18.97
CA ASP A 51 -13.99 3.01 19.08
C ASP A 51 -14.36 1.56 18.77
N PRO A 52 -14.84 0.77 19.76
CA PRO A 52 -15.23 -0.61 19.54
C PRO A 52 -16.44 -0.77 18.59
N GLU A 53 -17.29 0.27 18.47
CA GLU A 53 -18.45 0.25 17.57
C GLU A 53 -18.03 0.50 16.11
N HIS A 54 -16.86 1.10 15.89
CA HIS A 54 -16.32 1.46 14.57
C HIS A 54 -14.85 1.01 14.37
N PRO A 55 -14.56 -0.30 14.39
CA PRO A 55 -13.19 -0.83 14.29
C PRO A 55 -12.49 -0.56 12.95
N GLU A 56 -13.24 -0.26 11.89
CA GLU A 56 -12.75 0.12 10.57
C GLU A 56 -11.98 1.45 10.57
N LEU A 57 -12.43 2.42 11.37
CA LEU A 57 -11.80 3.75 11.46
C LEU A 57 -10.40 3.65 12.05
N ALA A 58 -10.25 2.88 13.14
CA ALA A 58 -8.95 2.65 13.76
C ALA A 58 -7.96 1.97 12.79
N ARG A 59 -8.47 1.15 11.87
CA ARG A 59 -7.65 0.48 10.88
C ARG A 59 -7.24 1.39 9.74
N GLU A 60 -8.16 2.18 9.22
CA GLU A 60 -7.86 3.20 8.21
C GLU A 60 -6.82 4.20 8.74
N MET A 61 -6.95 4.62 10.00
CA MET A 61 -5.99 5.53 10.63
C MET A 61 -4.60 4.92 10.84
N GLN A 62 -4.48 3.60 10.94
CA GLN A 62 -3.18 2.91 10.99
C GLN A 62 -2.54 2.72 9.63
N ASP A 63 -3.37 2.59 8.59
CA ASP A 63 -2.91 2.35 7.24
C ASP A 63 -2.22 3.60 6.71
N VAL A 64 -0.91 3.49 6.49
CA VAL A 64 -0.11 4.59 5.98
C VAL A 64 -0.43 4.76 4.49
N GLU A 65 -0.85 5.96 4.09
CA GLU A 65 -0.98 6.29 2.66
C GLU A 65 0.35 6.04 1.95
N SER A 66 0.28 5.61 0.68
CA SER A 66 1.49 5.43 -0.13
C SER A 66 2.34 6.70 -0.06
N PRO A 67 3.65 6.58 0.21
CA PRO A 67 4.54 7.74 0.24
C PRO A 67 4.37 8.57 -1.04
N PRO A 68 4.49 9.90 -0.96
CA PRO A 68 4.43 10.72 -2.15
C PRO A 68 5.49 10.23 -3.14
N LEU A 69 5.05 9.97 -4.38
CA LEU A 69 5.96 9.67 -5.47
C LEU A 69 6.84 10.90 -5.67
N ARG A 70 8.16 10.74 -5.55
CA ARG A 70 9.10 11.81 -5.88
C ARG A 70 9.36 11.74 -7.37
N MET A 71 9.19 12.86 -8.07
CA MET A 71 9.77 13.04 -9.39
C MET A 71 11.28 13.21 -9.20
N GLU A 72 12.07 12.27 -9.70
CA GLU A 72 13.52 12.40 -9.67
C GLU A 72 13.95 13.29 -10.85
N GLU A 73 14.12 14.58 -10.60
CA GLU A 73 14.59 15.55 -11.62
C GLU A 73 16.12 15.55 -11.81
N ALA A 74 16.86 14.76 -11.03
CA ALA A 74 18.32 14.77 -11.01
C ALA A 74 18.91 13.60 -11.84
N PRO A 75 20.12 13.77 -12.43
CA PRO A 75 20.83 12.68 -13.08
C PRO A 75 21.00 11.49 -12.13
N HIS A 76 20.53 10.32 -12.53
CA HIS A 76 20.67 9.12 -11.73
C HIS A 76 22.10 8.58 -11.89
N PHE A 77 22.78 8.32 -10.78
CA PHE A 77 24.11 7.73 -10.81
C PHE A 77 24.02 6.21 -10.69
N MET A 78 24.53 5.47 -11.68
CA MET A 78 24.57 4.01 -11.63
C MET A 78 25.93 3.52 -11.11
N GLY A 79 25.95 2.82 -9.98
CA GLY A 79 27.18 2.19 -9.44
C GLY A 79 27.95 3.04 -8.42
N ARG A 80 29.26 2.80 -8.29
CA ARG A 80 30.09 3.30 -7.18
C ARG A 80 30.86 4.58 -7.56
N GLY A 81 30.18 5.74 -7.49
CA GLY A 81 30.78 7.09 -7.43
C GLY A 81 31.47 7.61 -8.70
N GLY A 82 31.34 8.92 -8.96
CA GLY A 82 31.98 9.64 -10.07
C GLY A 82 31.01 10.14 -11.14
N ALA A 83 31.29 11.32 -11.72
CA ALA A 83 30.44 11.97 -12.73
C ALA A 83 30.25 11.14 -14.01
N ALA A 84 31.15 10.19 -14.29
CA ALA A 84 31.06 9.28 -15.43
C ALA A 84 29.91 8.26 -15.34
N ASN A 85 29.29 8.11 -14.16
CA ASN A 85 28.18 7.20 -13.92
C ASN A 85 26.81 7.89 -14.02
N ALA A 86 26.77 9.17 -14.38
CA ALA A 86 25.53 9.91 -14.54
C ALA A 86 24.78 9.41 -15.78
N TYR A 87 23.59 8.87 -15.57
CA TYR A 87 22.61 8.69 -16.62
C TYR A 87 21.92 10.03 -16.86
N ILE A 88 22.17 10.60 -18.04
CA ILE A 88 21.51 11.81 -18.52
C ILE A 88 20.55 11.34 -19.62
N PRO A 89 19.24 11.24 -19.34
CA PRO A 89 18.26 10.83 -20.32
C PRO A 89 18.23 11.80 -21.50
N SER A 90 17.94 11.28 -22.69
CA SER A 90 17.61 12.15 -23.84
C SER A 90 16.29 12.87 -23.61
N ALA A 91 16.07 14.00 -24.29
CA ALA A 91 14.82 14.76 -24.17
C ALA A 91 13.55 13.94 -24.52
N GLU A 92 13.67 12.91 -25.36
CA GLU A 92 12.56 11.99 -25.62
C GLU A 92 12.32 10.99 -24.47
N GLU A 93 13.38 10.50 -23.84
CA GLU A 93 13.28 9.62 -22.68
C GLU A 93 12.72 10.37 -21.46
N GLU A 94 13.16 11.62 -21.23
CA GLU A 94 12.60 12.48 -20.18
C GLU A 94 11.09 12.69 -20.34
N LYS A 95 10.61 12.93 -21.57
CA LYS A 95 9.17 13.07 -21.83
C LYS A 95 8.41 11.79 -21.52
N ARG A 96 8.92 10.63 -21.94
CA ARG A 96 8.27 9.33 -21.67
C ARG A 96 8.24 9.01 -20.18
N VAL A 97 9.33 9.27 -19.46
CA VAL A 97 9.39 9.07 -18.00
C VAL A 97 8.39 9.98 -17.31
N ARG A 98 8.35 11.28 -17.69
CA ARG A 98 7.38 12.22 -17.13
C ARG A 98 5.93 11.82 -17.40
N GLU A 99 5.61 11.38 -18.62
CA GLU A 99 4.28 10.89 -18.97
C GLU A 99 3.91 9.64 -18.15
N GLN A 100 4.83 8.69 -17.98
CA GLN A 100 4.62 7.50 -17.16
C GLN A 100 4.45 7.85 -15.68
N GLU A 101 5.28 8.75 -15.14
CA GLU A 101 5.15 9.21 -13.75
C GLU A 101 3.82 9.94 -13.52
N GLU A 102 3.39 10.78 -14.47
CA GLU A 102 2.10 11.47 -14.41
C GLU A 102 0.93 10.47 -14.48
N GLU A 103 1.01 9.45 -15.33
CA GLU A 103 0.01 8.38 -15.41
C GLU A 103 -0.05 7.59 -14.09
N GLN A 104 1.10 7.27 -13.50
CA GLN A 104 1.18 6.57 -12.21
C GLN A 104 0.61 7.43 -11.07
N LEU A 105 0.96 8.73 -11.04
CA LEU A 105 0.39 9.69 -10.09
C LEU A 105 -1.12 9.79 -10.23
N ARG A 106 -1.63 9.85 -11.47
CA ARG A 106 -3.07 9.87 -11.75
C ARG A 106 -3.74 8.60 -11.25
N ARG A 107 -3.13 7.43 -11.49
CA ARG A 107 -3.64 6.13 -11.04
C ARG A 107 -3.69 6.02 -9.50
N VAL A 108 -2.66 6.47 -8.81
CA VAL A 108 -2.64 6.48 -7.33
C VAL A 108 -3.69 7.44 -6.77
N ARG A 109 -3.87 8.60 -7.40
CA ARG A 109 -4.87 9.58 -7.00
C ARG A 109 -6.29 9.07 -7.23
N THR A 110 -6.57 8.38 -8.34
CA THR A 110 -7.90 7.76 -8.56
C THR A 110 -8.15 6.65 -7.56
N GLN A 111 -7.18 5.76 -7.31
CA GLN A 111 -7.33 4.69 -6.30
C GLN A 111 -7.59 5.24 -4.89
N SER A 112 -6.96 6.36 -4.54
CA SER A 112 -7.18 6.99 -3.23
C SER A 112 -8.54 7.69 -3.14
N LYS A 113 -9.02 8.27 -4.25
CA LYS A 113 -10.35 8.88 -4.34
C LYS A 113 -11.47 7.84 -4.29
N ASP A 114 -11.29 6.72 -4.97
CA ASP A 114 -12.26 5.62 -4.99
C ASP A 114 -12.38 5.00 -3.59
N ARG A 115 -11.26 4.76 -2.89
CA ARG A 115 -11.27 4.31 -1.48
C ARG A 115 -12.04 5.25 -0.54
N ARG A 116 -11.83 6.57 -0.66
CA ARG A 116 -12.57 7.56 0.16
C ARG A 116 -14.06 7.57 -0.16
N LYS A 117 -14.43 7.40 -1.43
CA LYS A 117 -15.83 7.35 -1.85
C LYS A 117 -16.52 6.10 -1.33
N ASP A 118 -15.84 4.95 -1.37
CA ASP A 118 -16.37 3.69 -0.83
C ASP A 118 -16.61 3.80 0.68
N ALA A 119 -15.67 4.42 1.41
CA ALA A 119 -15.82 4.70 2.85
C ALA A 119 -17.00 5.65 3.14
N GLU A 120 -17.17 6.72 2.35
CA GLU A 120 -18.30 7.67 2.50
C GLU A 120 -19.65 7.02 2.18
N THR A 121 -19.71 6.11 1.19
CA THR A 121 -20.95 5.35 0.92
C THR A 121 -21.24 4.30 1.99
N ALA A 122 -20.21 3.75 2.62
CA ALA A 122 -20.36 2.79 3.71
C ALA A 122 -20.87 3.46 5.00
N SER A 123 -20.41 4.69 5.32
CA SER A 123 -20.90 5.45 6.48
C SER A 123 -22.36 5.89 6.29
N VAL A 124 -22.73 6.37 5.10
CA VAL A 124 -24.12 6.78 4.79
C VAL A 124 -25.10 5.60 4.78
N ALA A 125 -24.65 4.40 4.42
CA ALA A 125 -25.47 3.19 4.49
C ALA A 125 -25.66 2.66 5.93
N GLY A 126 -24.79 3.05 6.87
CA GLY A 126 -24.86 2.66 8.29
C GLY A 126 -25.78 3.52 9.15
N GLU A 127 -26.08 4.76 8.76
CA GLU A 127 -26.98 5.67 9.50
C GLU A 127 -28.49 5.43 9.23
N GLY A 128 -28.83 4.42 8.43
CA GLY A 128 -30.18 4.13 7.96
C GLY A 128 -30.80 2.84 8.52
N THR A 129 -30.76 2.60 9.83
CA THR A 129 -31.62 1.61 10.54
C THR A 129 -32.00 2.09 11.93
#